data_AF-E6N828-F1
#
_entry.id   AF-E6N828-F1
#
_cell.length_a   1.000
_cell.length_b   1.000
_cell.length_c   1.000
_cell.angle_alpha   90.00
_cell.angle_beta   90.00
_cell.angle_gamma   90.00
#
_symmetry.space_group_name_H-M   'P 1'
#
loop_
_entity.id
_entity.type
_entity.pdbx_description
1 polymer ?
#
loop_
_entity_poly.entity_id
_entity_poly.type
_entity_poly.pdbx_seq_one_letter_code
_entity_poly.pdbx_strand_id
1 'polypeptide(L)'
;MVDGNVSIMLMPGKKIVVLGILILLIIPVSLLAVNLPQIFTKKPPKDFWTNPIAKLKGGNPYALSLALSGTGLMVVAQFYSVVKRAGRLWMKRLGGPRAWLIIHEILDVVGPILILVHAGLSKPNFINLSWLAKSLQNSVAGIPAMLAPFLIASGLFGRHLYRRLPVMQRQFRHWRTVHIALTAIFYVAGLTHVLVNTKVFQTLLSLPKD
;
A
#
# COMPACT_ATOMS: atom_id res chain seq x y z
N MET A 1 -4.61 -26.03 36.57
CA MET A 1 -4.70 -24.67 36.01
C MET A 1 -3.32 -24.28 35.55
N VAL A 2 -3.07 -24.24 34.24
CA VAL A 2 -1.77 -23.83 33.70
C VAL A 2 -1.92 -22.37 33.28
N ASP A 3 -1.50 -21.47 34.15
CA ASP A 3 -1.20 -20.09 33.80
C ASP A 3 0.05 -20.10 32.92
N GLY A 4 -0.17 -20.41 31.65
CA GLY A 4 0.82 -20.28 30.60
C GLY A 4 1.02 -18.79 30.31
N ASN A 5 1.87 -18.15 31.11
CA ASN A 5 2.54 -16.91 30.71
C ASN A 5 3.38 -17.23 29.47
N VAL A 6 2.73 -17.23 28.30
CA VAL A 6 3.37 -17.37 26.99
C VAL A 6 4.04 -16.03 26.72
N SER A 7 5.15 -15.79 27.40
CA SER A 7 6.09 -14.74 27.05
C SER A 7 6.52 -15.01 25.61
N ILE A 8 5.97 -14.23 24.68
CA ILE A 8 6.30 -14.28 23.26
C ILE A 8 7.77 -13.84 23.14
N MET A 9 8.68 -14.79 23.33
CA MET A 9 10.11 -14.56 23.28
C MET A 9 10.53 -14.46 21.81
N LEU A 10 10.17 -13.34 21.18
CA LEU A 10 10.75 -12.94 19.91
C LEU A 10 12.25 -12.74 20.13
N MET A 11 13.07 -13.31 19.25
CA MET A 11 14.51 -13.03 19.23
C MET A 11 14.73 -11.50 19.13
N PRO A 12 15.71 -10.90 19.84
CA PRO A 12 15.86 -9.45 19.94
C PRO A 12 15.81 -8.70 18.59
N GLY A 13 16.48 -9.22 17.57
CA GLY A 13 16.47 -8.63 16.22
C GLY A 13 15.10 -8.67 15.51
N LYS A 14 14.24 -9.65 15.81
CA LYS A 14 12.88 -9.72 15.25
C LYS A 14 11.96 -8.69 15.89
N LYS A 15 12.14 -8.40 17.19
CA LYS A 15 11.37 -7.37 17.90
C LYS A 15 11.58 -5.99 17.30
N ILE A 16 12.82 -5.61 17.04
CA ILE A 16 13.19 -4.31 16.45
C ILE A 16 12.51 -4.14 15.08
N VAL A 17 12.57 -5.16 14.22
CA VAL A 17 11.94 -5.09 12.89
C VAL A 17 10.41 -4.97 12.97
N VAL A 18 9.77 -5.75 13.85
CA VAL A 18 8.32 -5.66 14.05
C VAL A 18 7.92 -4.29 14.58
N LEU A 19 8.64 -3.77 15.58
CA LEU A 19 8.41 -2.44 16.12
C LEU A 19 8.57 -1.37 15.04
N GLY A 20 9.62 -1.45 14.22
CA GLY A 20 9.81 -0.54 13.09
C GLY A 20 8.66 -0.57 12.09
N ILE A 21 8.14 -1.75 11.75
CA ILE A 21 6.96 -1.88 10.87
C ILE A 21 5.74 -1.21 11.53
N LEU A 22 5.49 -1.49 12.81
CA LEU A 22 4.34 -0.92 13.52
C LEU A 22 4.43 0.60 13.59
N ILE A 23 5.61 1.16 13.90
CA ILE A 23 5.85 2.61 13.91
C ILE A 23 5.57 3.20 12.52
N LEU A 24 6.07 2.57 11.45
CA LEU A 24 5.80 3.01 10.09
C LEU A 24 4.31 3.01 9.78
N LEU A 25 3.54 2.03 10.27
CA LEU A 25 2.09 1.94 10.04
C LEU A 25 1.27 2.94 10.84
N ILE A 26 1.79 3.53 11.93
CA ILE A 26 1.04 4.52 12.73
C ILE A 26 0.59 5.70 11.87
N ILE A 27 1.48 6.24 11.03
CA ILE A 27 1.20 7.43 10.22
C ILE A 27 0.05 7.17 9.24
N PRO A 28 0.12 6.18 8.31
CA PRO A 28 -0.97 5.95 7.37
C PRO A 28 -2.26 5.49 8.06
N VAL A 29 -2.19 4.73 9.16
CA VAL A 29 -3.38 4.36 9.94
C VAL A 29 -4.06 5.59 10.53
N SER A 30 -3.28 6.53 11.09
CA SER A 30 -3.82 7.77 11.66
C SER A 30 -4.46 8.64 10.58
N LEU A 31 -3.80 8.77 9.43
CA LEU A 31 -4.34 9.49 8.27
C LEU A 31 -5.65 8.85 7.77
N LEU A 32 -5.71 7.51 7.70
CA LEU A 32 -6.93 6.78 7.33
C LEU A 32 -8.03 6.98 8.35
N ALA A 33 -7.73 6.92 9.65
CA ALA A 33 -8.71 7.09 10.72
C ALA A 33 -9.38 8.47 10.66
N VAL A 34 -8.59 9.53 10.47
CA VAL A 34 -9.10 10.91 10.33
C VAL A 34 -9.97 11.07 9.08
N ASN A 35 -9.65 10.38 7.99
CA ASN A 35 -10.37 10.49 6.72
C ASN A 35 -11.44 9.40 6.52
N LEU A 36 -11.60 8.47 7.46
CA LEU A 36 -12.51 7.32 7.35
C LEU A 36 -13.96 7.71 7.04
N PRO A 37 -14.54 8.78 7.62
CA PRO A 37 -15.91 9.18 7.29
C PRO A 37 -16.10 9.51 5.81
N GLN A 38 -15.06 9.95 5.10
CA GLN A 38 -15.16 10.31 3.68
C GLN A 38 -15.47 9.09 2.80
N ILE A 39 -15.06 7.89 3.22
CA ILE A 39 -15.30 6.64 2.49
C ILE A 39 -16.79 6.27 2.47
N PHE A 40 -17.52 6.56 3.55
CA PHE A 40 -18.88 6.05 3.75
C PHE A 40 -20.00 7.09 3.62
N THR A 41 -19.67 8.38 3.63
CA THR A 41 -20.68 9.44 3.76
C THR A 41 -21.31 9.91 2.44
N LYS A 42 -20.78 9.49 1.28
CA LYS A 42 -21.19 10.08 -0.01
C LYS A 42 -21.94 9.08 -0.88
N LYS A 43 -23.23 9.34 -1.09
CA LYS A 43 -24.06 8.61 -2.07
C LYS A 43 -23.66 9.03 -3.48
N PRO A 44 -23.40 8.09 -4.42
CA PRO A 44 -23.01 8.44 -5.78
C PRO A 44 -24.04 9.38 -6.43
N PRO A 45 -23.62 10.38 -7.22
CA PRO A 45 -24.54 11.27 -7.90
C PRO A 45 -25.35 10.49 -8.93
N LYS A 46 -26.51 11.02 -9.32
CA LYS A 46 -27.42 10.34 -10.27
C LYS A 46 -26.74 10.05 -11.61
N ASP A 47 -25.79 10.88 -12.02
CA ASP A 47 -25.00 10.73 -13.24
C ASP A 47 -23.73 9.87 -13.06
N PHE A 48 -23.54 9.21 -11.92
CA PHE A 48 -22.36 8.38 -11.69
C PHE A 48 -22.24 7.25 -12.73
N TRP A 49 -23.36 6.59 -13.02
CA TRP A 49 -23.41 5.42 -13.88
C TRP A 49 -23.23 5.73 -15.37
N THR A 50 -23.35 6.99 -15.78
CA THR A 50 -23.13 7.39 -17.18
C THR A 50 -21.65 7.45 -17.53
N ASN A 51 -20.79 7.79 -16.56
CA ASN A 51 -19.34 7.79 -16.74
C ASN A 51 -18.59 7.54 -15.41
N PRO A 52 -18.64 6.31 -14.87
CA PRO A 52 -18.11 6.00 -13.54
C PRO A 52 -16.60 6.22 -13.47
N ILE A 53 -15.87 5.88 -14.54
CA ILE A 53 -14.42 6.07 -14.63
C ILE A 53 -14.04 7.55 -14.52
N ALA A 54 -14.79 8.46 -15.15
CA ALA A 54 -14.52 9.89 -15.03
C ALA A 54 -14.79 10.44 -13.63
N LYS A 55 -15.72 9.84 -12.87
CA LYS A 55 -16.05 10.24 -11.50
C LYS A 55 -15.12 9.63 -10.44
N LEU A 56 -14.46 8.52 -10.77
CA LEU A 56 -13.53 7.79 -9.90
C LEU A 56 -12.07 8.27 -10.00
N LYS A 57 -11.76 9.28 -10.82
CA LYS A 57 -10.41 9.84 -10.98
C LYS A 57 -10.25 11.24 -10.37
N GLY A 58 -9.02 11.58 -9.97
CA GLY A 58 -8.63 12.94 -9.58
C GLY A 58 -9.16 13.37 -8.20
N GLY A 59 -9.40 14.68 -8.04
CA GLY A 59 -9.76 15.29 -6.75
C GLY A 59 -11.24 15.18 -6.35
N ASN A 60 -12.06 14.43 -7.09
CA ASN A 60 -13.47 14.23 -6.72
C ASN A 60 -13.56 13.41 -5.43
N PRO A 61 -14.50 13.69 -4.52
CA PRO A 61 -14.71 12.88 -3.33
C PRO A 61 -14.83 11.35 -3.52
N TYR A 62 -15.40 10.86 -4.62
CA TYR A 62 -15.45 9.41 -4.88
C TYR A 62 -14.09 8.84 -5.24
N ALA A 63 -13.33 9.58 -6.05
CA ALA A 63 -11.95 9.25 -6.36
C ALA A 63 -11.09 9.25 -5.09
N LEU A 64 -11.30 10.20 -4.18
CA LEU A 64 -10.61 10.22 -2.89
C LEU A 64 -11.00 9.03 -2.00
N SER A 65 -12.28 8.68 -1.96
CA SER A 65 -12.75 7.47 -1.25
C SER A 65 -12.11 6.20 -1.81
N LEU A 66 -11.93 6.14 -3.14
CA LEU A 66 -11.24 5.06 -3.82
C LEU A 66 -9.76 4.98 -3.43
N ALA A 67 -9.07 6.12 -3.40
CA ALA A 67 -7.67 6.22 -2.97
C ALA A 67 -7.51 5.76 -1.52
N LEU A 68 -8.34 6.28 -0.60
CA LEU A 68 -8.33 5.92 0.81
C LEU A 68 -8.63 4.43 1.02
N SER A 69 -9.58 3.87 0.28
CA SER A 69 -9.88 2.44 0.31
C SER A 69 -8.67 1.63 -0.16
N GLY A 70 -8.05 2.02 -1.27
CA GLY A 70 -6.84 1.38 -1.80
C GLY A 70 -5.67 1.42 -0.80
N THR A 71 -5.40 2.58 -0.21
CA THR A 71 -4.39 2.74 0.85
C THR A 71 -4.72 1.88 2.06
N GLY A 72 -5.99 1.80 2.47
CA GLY A 72 -6.45 0.92 3.54
C GLY A 72 -6.13 -0.55 3.28
N LEU A 73 -6.44 -1.05 2.08
CA LEU A 73 -6.11 -2.43 1.71
C LEU A 73 -4.60 -2.70 1.78
N MET A 74 -3.77 -1.77 1.30
CA MET A 74 -2.30 -1.90 1.34
C MET A 74 -1.76 -1.87 2.78
N VAL A 75 -2.31 -1.00 3.65
CA VAL A 75 -1.96 -0.96 5.07
C VAL A 75 -2.31 -2.30 5.74
N VAL A 76 -3.49 -2.84 5.47
CA VAL A 76 -3.90 -4.16 5.97
C VAL A 76 -2.97 -5.26 5.43
N ALA A 77 -2.53 -5.18 4.17
CA ALA A 77 -1.61 -6.13 3.57
C ALA A 77 -0.27 -6.20 4.33
N GLN A 78 0.20 -5.08 4.91
CA GLN A 78 1.45 -5.05 5.70
C GLN A 78 1.38 -5.84 7.01
N PHE A 79 0.18 -6.12 7.53
CA PHE A 79 0.03 -6.99 8.70
C PHE A 79 0.57 -8.40 8.44
N TYR A 80 0.61 -8.86 7.19
CA TYR A 80 1.34 -10.10 6.85
C TYR A 80 2.78 -10.08 7.34
N SER A 81 3.50 -8.96 7.16
CA SER A 81 4.88 -8.83 7.60
C SER A 81 5.02 -8.90 9.13
N VAL A 82 4.04 -8.38 9.87
CA VAL A 82 3.95 -8.49 11.33
C VAL A 82 3.68 -9.93 11.75
N VAL A 83 2.59 -10.53 11.23
CA VAL A 83 2.17 -11.90 11.56
C VAL A 83 3.25 -12.93 11.25
N LYS A 84 3.91 -12.81 10.10
CA LYS A 84 5.04 -13.67 9.71
C LYS A 84 6.19 -13.62 10.72
N ARG A 85 6.42 -12.48 11.37
CA ARG A 85 7.52 -12.26 12.31
C ARG A 85 7.13 -12.47 13.77
N ALA A 86 5.84 -12.38 14.10
CA ALA A 86 5.27 -12.61 15.43
C ALA A 86 5.39 -14.06 15.93
N GLY A 87 5.71 -15.00 15.02
CA GLY A 87 6.10 -16.37 15.36
C GLY A 87 5.15 -17.44 14.82
N ARG A 88 5.64 -18.69 14.85
CA ARG A 88 4.97 -19.85 14.23
C ARG A 88 3.61 -20.17 14.87
N LEU A 89 3.46 -19.90 16.17
CA LEU A 89 2.23 -20.16 16.92
C LEU A 89 1.07 -19.26 16.46
N TRP A 90 1.30 -17.95 16.37
CA TRP A 90 0.32 -16.97 15.87
C TRP A 90 -0.08 -17.27 14.43
N MET A 91 0.89 -17.58 13.58
CA MET A 91 0.62 -18.00 12.20
C MET A 91 -0.30 -19.21 12.13
N LYS A 92 -0.13 -20.22 12.99
CA LYS A 92 -1.03 -21.39 13.00
C LYS A 92 -2.45 -21.05 13.46
N ARG A 93 -2.61 -20.20 14.49
CA ARG A 93 -3.93 -19.79 14.99
C ARG A 93 -4.70 -18.92 14.00
N LEU A 94 -4.00 -18.14 13.19
CA LEU A 94 -4.59 -17.19 12.25
C LEU A 94 -4.72 -17.75 10.82
N GLY A 95 -4.92 -19.06 10.64
CA GLY A 95 -5.18 -19.66 9.33
C GLY A 95 -3.95 -20.08 8.51
N GLY A 96 -2.75 -19.94 9.07
CA GLY A 96 -1.51 -20.50 8.51
C GLY A 96 -0.77 -19.60 7.51
N PRO A 97 0.51 -19.92 7.21
CA PRO A 97 1.35 -19.10 6.33
C PRO A 97 0.79 -18.88 4.93
N ARG A 98 0.09 -19.90 4.39
CA ARG A 98 -0.46 -19.87 3.04
C ARG A 98 -1.64 -18.91 2.92
N ALA A 99 -2.54 -18.89 3.90
CA ALA A 99 -3.70 -18.00 3.90
C ALA A 99 -3.25 -16.53 3.97
N TRP A 100 -2.35 -16.21 4.90
CA TRP A 100 -1.80 -14.86 5.03
C TRP A 100 -1.08 -14.38 3.77
N LEU A 101 -0.32 -15.25 3.12
CA LEU A 101 0.32 -14.92 1.85
C LEU A 101 -0.72 -14.64 0.74
N ILE A 102 -1.80 -15.42 0.66
CA ILE A 102 -2.89 -15.18 -0.30
C ILE A 102 -3.58 -13.84 -0.01
N ILE A 103 -3.90 -13.55 1.25
CA ILE A 103 -4.53 -12.28 1.66
C ILE A 103 -3.63 -11.10 1.28
N HIS A 104 -2.34 -11.16 1.63
CA HIS A 104 -1.36 -10.14 1.28
C HIS A 104 -1.31 -9.88 -0.23
N GLU A 105 -1.21 -10.93 -1.05
CA GLU A 105 -1.18 -10.79 -2.50
C GLU A 105 -2.47 -10.21 -3.07
N ILE A 106 -3.65 -10.62 -2.58
CA ILE A 106 -4.92 -10.05 -3.06
C ILE A 106 -5.01 -8.58 -2.71
N LEU A 107 -4.71 -8.21 -1.46
CA LEU A 107 -4.78 -6.83 -1.00
C LEU A 107 -3.75 -5.92 -1.72
N ASP A 108 -2.54 -6.42 -1.96
CA ASP A 108 -1.48 -5.69 -2.70
C ASP A 108 -1.68 -5.69 -4.23
N VAL A 109 -2.68 -6.40 -4.75
CA VAL A 109 -3.14 -6.25 -6.13
C VAL A 109 -4.31 -5.28 -6.19
N VAL A 110 -5.35 -5.52 -5.39
CA VAL A 110 -6.58 -4.71 -5.40
C VAL A 110 -6.30 -3.29 -4.93
N GLY A 111 -5.55 -3.10 -3.85
CA GLY A 111 -5.22 -1.80 -3.29
C GLY A 111 -4.59 -0.84 -4.30
N PRO A 112 -3.44 -1.21 -4.92
CA PRO A 112 -2.82 -0.37 -5.93
C PRO A 112 -3.67 -0.19 -7.20
N ILE A 113 -4.51 -1.17 -7.60
CA ILE A 113 -5.46 -0.96 -8.72
C ILE A 113 -6.43 0.18 -8.40
N LEU A 114 -6.99 0.23 -7.18
CA LEU A 114 -7.87 1.32 -6.76
C LEU A 114 -7.15 2.68 -6.80
N ILE A 115 -5.89 2.72 -6.35
CA ILE A 115 -5.04 3.92 -6.42
C ILE A 115 -4.75 4.32 -7.87
N LEU A 116 -4.53 3.36 -8.76
CA LEU A 116 -4.27 3.63 -10.18
C LEU A 116 -5.50 4.19 -10.90
N VAL A 117 -6.70 3.66 -10.58
CA VAL A 117 -7.96 4.22 -11.08
C VAL A 117 -8.13 5.66 -10.59
N HIS A 118 -7.86 5.92 -9.29
CA HIS A 118 -7.84 7.27 -8.74
C HIS A 118 -6.84 8.19 -9.46
N ALA A 119 -5.64 7.70 -9.75
CA ALA A 119 -4.60 8.42 -10.49
C ALA A 119 -4.95 8.69 -11.96
N GLY A 120 -6.04 8.13 -12.47
CA GLY A 120 -6.51 8.36 -13.84
C GLY A 120 -5.82 7.48 -14.88
N LEU A 121 -5.45 6.24 -14.51
CA LEU A 121 -4.88 5.22 -15.42
C LEU A 121 -5.77 4.91 -16.64
N SER A 122 -7.03 5.34 -16.62
CA SER A 122 -7.92 5.28 -17.78
C SER A 122 -7.57 6.23 -18.94
N LYS A 123 -6.54 7.08 -18.81
CA LYS A 123 -6.10 7.93 -19.93
C LYS A 123 -5.36 7.06 -20.95
N PRO A 124 -5.67 7.15 -22.26
CA PRO A 124 -5.03 6.34 -23.30
C PRO A 124 -3.50 6.51 -23.36
N ASN A 125 -2.96 7.60 -22.78
CA ASN A 125 -1.53 7.90 -22.76
C ASN A 125 -0.84 7.58 -21.43
N PHE A 126 -1.44 6.81 -20.52
CA PHE A 126 -0.84 6.48 -19.22
C PHE A 126 0.54 5.80 -19.33
N ILE A 127 0.77 5.06 -20.42
CA ILE A 127 2.05 4.37 -20.71
C ILE A 127 2.99 5.25 -21.55
N ASN A 128 2.58 6.45 -21.95
CA ASN A 128 3.42 7.34 -22.75
C ASN A 128 4.54 7.94 -21.89
N LEU A 129 5.78 7.79 -22.33
CA LEU A 129 6.98 8.30 -21.65
C LEU A 129 6.92 9.81 -21.37
N SER A 130 6.25 10.60 -22.20
CA SER A 130 6.05 12.04 -21.98
C SER A 130 5.06 12.34 -20.83
N TRP A 131 3.98 11.55 -20.71
CA TRP A 131 3.06 11.66 -19.57
C TRP A 131 3.74 11.20 -18.27
N LEU A 132 4.59 10.17 -18.38
CA LEU A 132 5.42 9.65 -17.31
C LEU A 132 6.38 10.71 -16.77
N ALA A 133 7.17 11.31 -17.66
CA ALA A 133 8.12 12.37 -17.33
C ALA A 133 7.40 13.58 -16.71
N LYS A 134 6.26 13.98 -17.29
CA LYS A 134 5.45 15.10 -16.78
C LYS A 134 4.84 14.81 -15.42
N SER A 135 4.45 13.56 -15.14
CA SER A 135 3.89 13.18 -13.84
C SER A 135 4.96 13.15 -12.74
N LEU A 136 6.19 12.70 -13.06
CA LEU A 136 7.34 12.78 -12.16
C LEU A 136 7.76 14.22 -11.89
N GLN A 137 7.74 15.07 -12.92
CA GLN A 137 8.19 16.45 -12.83
C GLN A 137 7.20 17.34 -12.06
N ASN A 138 5.90 17.04 -12.13
CA ASN A 138 4.87 17.89 -11.55
C ASN A 138 4.43 17.48 -10.14
N SER A 139 4.69 16.24 -9.70
CA SER A 139 4.28 15.83 -8.35
C SER A 139 4.95 14.53 -7.89
N VAL A 140 5.22 14.46 -6.59
CA VAL A 140 5.56 13.22 -5.89
C VAL A 140 4.47 12.13 -6.08
N ALA A 141 3.23 12.52 -6.40
CA ALA A 141 2.13 11.62 -6.74
C ALA A 141 2.39 10.72 -7.97
N GLY A 142 3.24 11.17 -8.89
CA GLY A 142 3.57 10.41 -10.10
C GLY A 142 4.35 9.13 -9.79
N ILE A 143 5.22 9.15 -8.77
CA ILE A 143 6.09 8.02 -8.44
C ILE A 143 5.28 6.77 -8.03
N PRO A 144 4.31 6.84 -7.08
CA PRO A 144 3.48 5.69 -6.75
C PRO A 144 2.66 5.18 -7.94
N ALA A 145 2.06 6.09 -8.72
CA ALA A 145 1.26 5.71 -9.88
C ALA A 145 2.10 4.93 -10.92
N MET A 146 3.37 5.30 -11.08
CA MET A 146 4.30 4.59 -11.95
C MET A 146 4.73 3.24 -11.40
N LEU A 147 5.08 3.18 -10.12
CA LEU A 147 5.62 1.97 -9.52
C LEU A 147 4.55 0.89 -9.29
N ALA A 148 3.29 1.27 -9.07
CA ALA A 148 2.22 0.32 -8.77
C ALA A 148 2.09 -0.83 -9.80
N PRO A 149 2.01 -0.58 -11.13
CA PRO A 149 1.98 -1.66 -12.12
C PRO A 149 3.20 -2.58 -12.05
N PHE A 150 4.40 -2.02 -11.88
CA PHE A 150 5.64 -2.81 -11.75
C PHE A 150 5.65 -3.65 -10.47
N LEU A 151 5.16 -3.12 -9.36
CA LEU A 151 5.08 -3.83 -8.09
C LEU A 151 4.07 -4.98 -8.13
N ILE A 152 2.89 -4.75 -8.73
CA ILE A 152 1.88 -5.78 -8.98
C ILE A 152 2.50 -6.90 -9.83
N ALA A 153 3.06 -6.55 -10.99
CA ALA A 153 3.70 -7.51 -11.88
C ALA A 153 4.84 -8.24 -11.19
N SER A 154 5.66 -7.52 -10.41
CA SER A 154 6.81 -8.06 -9.70
C SER A 154 6.41 -9.07 -8.62
N GLY A 155 5.35 -8.78 -7.86
CA GLY A 155 4.82 -9.66 -6.83
C GLY A 155 4.23 -10.95 -7.42
N LEU A 156 3.39 -10.82 -8.46
CA LEU A 156 2.79 -11.96 -9.16
C LEU A 156 3.84 -12.84 -9.84
N PHE A 157 4.80 -12.23 -10.54
CA PHE A 157 5.90 -12.94 -11.18
C PHE A 157 6.80 -13.65 -10.17
N GLY A 158 7.15 -12.98 -9.07
CA GLY A 158 7.94 -13.57 -7.99
C GLY A 158 7.30 -14.85 -7.44
N ARG A 159 5.98 -14.84 -7.20
CA ARG A 159 5.25 -16.03 -6.75
C ARG A 159 5.26 -17.15 -7.79
N HIS A 160 5.02 -16.80 -9.05
CA HIS A 160 4.96 -17.77 -10.14
C HIS A 160 6.32 -18.45 -10.35
N LEU A 161 7.39 -17.66 -10.44
CA LEU A 161 8.75 -18.13 -10.67
C LEU A 161 9.24 -19.02 -9.52
N TYR A 162 8.98 -18.61 -8.27
CA TYR A 162 9.38 -19.36 -7.08
C TYR A 162 8.78 -20.78 -7.04
N ARG A 163 7.55 -20.96 -7.55
CA ARG A 163 6.88 -22.28 -7.57
C ARG A 163 7.35 -23.18 -8.69
N ARG A 164 7.79 -22.62 -9.81
CA ARG A 164 8.04 -23.36 -11.06
C ARG A 164 9.51 -23.71 -11.26
N LEU A 165 10.45 -22.89 -10.77
CA LEU A 165 11.87 -23.01 -11.10
C LEU A 165 12.75 -23.08 -9.85
N PRO A 166 13.00 -24.28 -9.29
CA PRO A 166 13.85 -24.45 -8.11
C PRO A 166 15.30 -24.01 -8.34
N VAL A 167 15.79 -24.05 -9.59
CA VAL A 167 17.12 -23.54 -9.99
C VAL A 167 17.28 -22.03 -9.73
N MET A 168 16.19 -21.25 -9.72
CA MET A 168 16.25 -19.80 -9.60
C MET A 168 16.18 -19.28 -8.15
N GLN A 169 16.31 -20.15 -7.15
CA GLN A 169 16.21 -19.74 -5.74
C GLN A 169 17.24 -18.68 -5.33
N ARG A 170 18.42 -18.65 -5.93
CA ARG A 170 19.46 -17.63 -5.66
C ARG A 170 19.09 -16.28 -6.26
N GLN A 171 18.56 -16.26 -7.48
CA GLN A 171 18.06 -15.08 -8.17
C GLN A 171 16.83 -14.53 -7.43
N PHE A 172 15.99 -15.40 -6.88
CA PHE A 172 14.83 -15.00 -6.09
C PHE A 172 15.20 -14.19 -4.84
N ARG A 173 16.37 -14.42 -4.23
CA ARG A 173 16.85 -13.57 -3.13
C ARG A 173 17.07 -12.13 -3.58
N HIS A 174 17.70 -11.93 -4.74
CA HIS A 174 17.93 -10.61 -5.33
C HIS A 174 16.60 -9.96 -5.74
N TRP A 175 15.73 -10.72 -6.41
CA TRP A 175 14.38 -10.28 -6.79
C TRP A 175 13.60 -9.77 -5.59
N ARG A 176 13.60 -10.53 -4.49
CA ARG A 176 12.93 -10.14 -3.25
C ARG A 176 13.51 -8.84 -2.68
N THR A 177 14.83 -8.67 -2.68
CA THR A 177 15.46 -7.43 -2.21
C THR A 177 15.03 -6.23 -3.06
N VAL A 178 15.07 -6.37 -4.39
CA VAL A 178 14.63 -5.32 -5.33
C VAL A 178 13.15 -4.98 -5.12
N HIS A 179 12.28 -5.99 -5.02
CA HIS A 179 10.85 -5.79 -4.78
C HIS A 179 10.58 -5.03 -3.46
N ILE A 180 11.29 -5.40 -2.38
CA ILE A 180 11.17 -4.70 -1.09
C ILE A 180 11.64 -3.26 -1.21
N ALA A 181 12.76 -2.99 -1.89
CA ALA A 181 13.27 -1.64 -2.10
C ALA A 181 12.28 -0.78 -2.90
N LEU A 182 11.74 -1.31 -4.00
CA LEU A 182 10.73 -0.62 -4.80
C LEU A 182 9.44 -0.36 -4.00
N THR A 183 9.02 -1.31 -3.16
CA THR A 183 7.85 -1.15 -2.28
C THR A 183 8.09 -0.06 -1.23
N ALA A 184 9.31 0.04 -0.69
CA ALA A 184 9.68 1.10 0.24
C ALA A 184 9.65 2.48 -0.43
N ILE A 185 10.18 2.60 -1.66
CA ILE A 185 10.10 3.85 -2.44
C ILE A 185 8.65 4.23 -2.72
N PHE A 186 7.83 3.27 -3.18
CA PHE A 186 6.40 3.46 -3.40
C PHE A 186 5.70 3.95 -2.14
N TYR A 187 6.00 3.33 -0.99
CA TYR A 187 5.41 3.69 0.30
C TYR A 187 5.77 5.12 0.71
N VAL A 188 7.06 5.48 0.69
CA VAL A 188 7.53 6.82 1.06
C VAL A 188 6.95 7.88 0.13
N ALA A 189 6.98 7.65 -1.18
CA ALA A 189 6.42 8.60 -2.14
C ALA A 189 4.90 8.76 -1.97
N GLY A 190 4.17 7.66 -1.74
CA GLY A 190 2.73 7.68 -1.49
C GLY A 190 2.39 8.43 -0.20
N LEU A 191 3.15 8.18 0.86
CA LEU A 191 2.97 8.87 2.13
C LEU A 191 3.25 10.38 2.01
N THR A 192 4.35 10.75 1.37
CA THR A 192 4.69 12.16 1.11
C THR A 192 3.61 12.83 0.27
N HIS A 193 3.08 12.16 -0.76
CA HIS A 193 1.99 12.67 -1.56
C HIS A 193 0.76 12.98 -0.70
N VAL A 194 0.33 12.06 0.17
CA VAL A 194 -0.81 12.28 1.05
C VAL A 194 -0.53 13.42 2.02
N LEU A 195 0.64 13.43 2.69
CA LEU A 195 1.00 14.43 3.67
C LEU A 195 0.98 15.85 3.08
N VAL A 196 1.64 16.07 1.93
CA VAL A 196 1.70 17.38 1.26
C VAL A 196 0.30 17.89 0.85
N ASN A 197 -0.63 16.98 0.57
CA ASN A 197 -2.00 17.32 0.17
C ASN A 197 -2.99 17.36 1.33
N THR A 198 -2.58 17.02 2.55
CA THR A 198 -3.44 17.16 3.73
C THR A 198 -3.50 18.60 4.18
N LYS A 199 -4.71 19.07 4.54
CA LYS A 199 -4.93 20.43 5.08
C LYS A 199 -4.06 20.69 6.31
N VAL A 200 -3.86 19.68 7.16
CA VAL A 200 -3.02 19.78 8.37
C VAL A 200 -1.60 20.23 8.03
N PHE A 201 -0.98 19.61 7.02
CA PHE A 201 0.37 19.97 6.60
C PHE A 201 0.44 21.35 5.94
N GLN A 202 -0.56 21.70 5.14
CA GLN A 202 -0.66 23.02 4.53
C GLN A 202 -0.81 24.12 5.58
N THR A 203 -1.63 23.90 6.61
CA THR A 203 -1.77 24.81 7.75
C THR A 203 -0.46 24.96 8.52
N LEU A 204 0.25 23.87 8.81
CA LEU A 204 1.55 23.90 9.48
C LEU A 204 2.62 24.66 8.69
N LEU A 205 2.64 24.53 7.35
CA LEU A 205 3.57 25.26 6.49
C LEU A 205 3.22 26.75 6.31
N SER A 206 1.95 27.11 6.51
CA SER A 206 1.47 28.50 6.46
C SER A 206 1.59 29.25 7.79
N LEU A 207 2.04 28.59 8.86
CA LEU A 207 2.31 29.27 10.13
C LEU A 207 3.46 30.26 9.93
N PRO A 208 3.39 31.47 10.54
CA PRO A 208 4.52 32.39 10.54
C PRO A 208 5.75 31.68 11.09
N LYS A 209 6.89 31.82 10.40
CA LYS A 209 8.17 31.41 10.94
C LYS A 209 8.61 32.51 11.89
N ASP A 210 8.31 32.33 13.17
CA ASP A 210 8.82 33.18 14.25
C ASP A 210 10.34 33.00 14.40
#